data_AF-A0A8T7AT82-F1
#
_entry.id   AF-A0A8T7AT82-F1
#
_cell.length_a   1.000
_cell.length_b   1.000
_cell.length_c   1.000
_cell.angle_alpha   90.00
_cell.angle_beta   90.00
_cell.angle_gamma   90.00
#
_symmetry.space_group_name_H-M   'P 1'
#
loop_
_entity.id
_entity.type
_entity.pdbx_description
1 polymer ?
#
loop_
_entity_poly.entity_id
_entity_poly.type
_entity_poly.pdbx_seq_one_letter_code
_entity_poly.pdbx_strand_id
1 'polypeptide(L)'
;MWEQNSQFRLRKTIHRRKPATGLALRLTPVVMLIALVTVLATVGIVYTLKYANTVSVTFAYQRATEREDGTPLPLEEIKYTRLFCDGQQVGEEPGADGEITVRLEKGSHTCFLIHVDTTGLQSARGNAVKRHVEAGAG
;
A
#
# COMPACT_ATOMS: atom_id res chain seq x y z
N MET A 1 -19.00 2.74 84.96
CA MET A 1 -17.88 3.56 84.49
C MET A 1 -17.24 2.74 83.36
N TRP A 2 -17.67 2.95 82.10
CA TRP A 2 -16.94 3.75 81.06
C TRP A 2 -15.50 3.21 80.90
N GLU A 3 -14.92 2.84 79.75
CA GLU A 3 -15.07 3.27 78.37
C GLU A 3 -14.19 2.33 77.49
N GLN A 4 -14.67 2.05 76.28
CA GLN A 4 -14.05 1.69 74.98
C GLN A 4 -12.55 1.43 74.74
N ASN A 5 -12.35 0.84 73.55
CA ASN A 5 -11.23 0.92 72.58
C ASN A 5 -10.16 -0.18 72.66
N SER A 6 -9.62 -0.74 71.58
CA SER A 6 -9.98 -1.01 70.18
C SER A 6 -8.72 -1.63 69.55
N GLN A 7 -8.83 -2.17 68.33
CA GLN A 7 -7.73 -2.46 67.38
C GLN A 7 -6.96 -3.79 67.60
N PHE A 8 -7.28 -4.83 66.80
CA PHE A 8 -6.67 -5.17 65.50
C PHE A 8 -5.35 -5.97 65.60
N ARG A 9 -5.37 -7.22 65.12
CA ARG A 9 -4.38 -7.71 64.12
C ARG A 9 -4.78 -9.04 63.50
N LEU A 10 -4.79 -9.02 62.16
CA LEU A 10 -5.18 -10.06 61.22
C LEU A 10 -4.22 -11.26 61.17
N ARG A 11 -4.77 -12.46 60.93
CA ARG A 11 -4.07 -13.53 60.17
C ARG A 11 -5.02 -14.29 59.23
N LYS A 12 -5.00 -13.83 57.97
CA LYS A 12 -4.89 -14.60 56.72
C LYS A 12 -5.76 -15.86 56.58
N THR A 13 -6.99 -15.67 56.11
CA THR A 13 -7.77 -16.73 55.44
C THR A 13 -7.49 -16.67 53.94
N ILE A 14 -6.79 -17.68 53.43
CA ILE A 14 -6.50 -17.85 52.00
C ILE A 14 -7.79 -18.31 51.31
N HIS A 15 -8.53 -17.38 50.70
CA HIS A 15 -9.57 -17.74 49.74
C HIS A 15 -8.96 -17.94 48.36
N ARG A 16 -8.91 -19.20 47.93
CA ARG A 16 -8.65 -19.62 46.55
C ARG A 16 -9.59 -18.85 45.62
N ARG A 17 -9.05 -17.95 44.80
CA ARG A 17 -9.76 -17.45 43.62
C ARG A 17 -9.85 -18.60 42.62
N LYS A 18 -11.06 -18.95 42.20
CA LYS A 18 -11.27 -19.81 41.02
C LYS A 18 -10.59 -19.12 39.82
N PRO A 19 -9.85 -19.83 38.96
CA PRO A 19 -9.45 -19.27 37.69
C PRO A 19 -10.72 -18.98 36.90
N ALA A 20 -10.88 -17.75 36.45
CA ALA A 20 -11.86 -17.41 35.43
C ALA A 20 -11.55 -18.31 34.22
N THR A 21 -12.45 -19.25 33.95
CA THR A 21 -12.43 -20.06 32.74
C THR A 21 -12.44 -19.08 31.58
N GLY A 22 -11.26 -18.89 30.98
CA GLY A 22 -11.15 -18.19 29.71
C GLY A 22 -12.10 -18.88 28.75
N LEU A 23 -13.08 -18.13 28.26
CA LEU A 23 -13.99 -18.56 27.21
C LEU A 23 -13.11 -18.74 25.96
N ALA A 24 -12.47 -19.90 25.84
CA ALA A 24 -11.81 -20.30 24.61
C ALA A 24 -12.91 -20.43 23.58
N LEU A 25 -13.07 -19.38 22.76
CA LEU A 25 -14.00 -19.33 21.65
C LEU A 25 -13.60 -20.45 20.69
N ARG A 26 -14.15 -21.65 20.90
CA ARG A 26 -14.00 -22.78 19.99
C ARG A 26 -14.77 -22.41 18.74
N LEU A 27 -14.08 -21.77 17.79
CA LEU A 27 -14.54 -21.59 16.43
C LEU A 27 -14.83 -23.00 15.89
N THR A 28 -16.12 -23.35 15.83
CA THR A 28 -16.52 -24.58 15.17
C THR A 28 -16.16 -24.44 13.68
N PRO A 29 -15.89 -25.55 12.98
CA PRO A 29 -15.54 -25.51 11.56
C PRO A 29 -16.56 -24.73 10.72
N VAL A 30 -17.82 -24.71 11.14
CA VAL A 30 -18.89 -23.89 10.54
C VAL A 30 -18.64 -22.39 10.69
N VAL A 31 -18.25 -21.91 11.88
CA VAL A 31 -17.95 -20.49 12.10
C VAL A 31 -16.68 -20.08 11.34
N MET A 32 -15.69 -20.97 11.23
CA MET A 32 -14.48 -20.73 10.45
C MET A 32 -14.77 -20.67 8.94
N LEU A 33 -15.68 -21.52 8.44
CA LEU A 33 -16.15 -21.51 7.06
C LEU A 33 -16.90 -20.21 6.73
N ILE A 34 -17.80 -19.77 7.62
CA ILE A 34 -18.54 -18.52 7.45
C ILE A 34 -17.57 -17.32 7.43
N ALA A 35 -16.60 -17.29 8.34
CA ALA A 35 -15.58 -16.24 8.37
C ALA A 35 -14.71 -16.23 7.11
N LEU A 36 -14.36 -17.39 6.57
CA LEU A 36 -13.60 -17.48 5.32
C LEU A 36 -14.43 -16.99 4.12
N VAL A 37 -15.70 -17.37 4.04
CA VAL A 37 -16.60 -16.94 2.96
C VAL A 37 -16.83 -15.43 3.00
N THR A 38 -17.00 -14.83 4.19
CA THR A 38 -17.16 -13.37 4.31
C THR A 38 -15.88 -12.61 3.96
N VAL A 39 -14.71 -13.14 4.33
CA VAL A 39 -13.41 -12.58 3.91
C VAL A 39 -13.25 -12.64 2.39
N LEU A 40 -13.55 -13.79 1.76
CA LEU A 40 -13.44 -13.92 0.30
C LEU A 40 -14.44 -13.01 -0.43
N ALA A 41 -15.68 -12.89 0.07
CA ALA A 41 -16.68 -12.00 -0.52
C ALA A 41 -16.30 -10.52 -0.41
N THR A 42 -15.80 -10.09 0.74
CA THR A 42 -15.36 -8.70 0.93
C THR A 42 -14.14 -8.36 0.08
N VAL A 43 -13.17 -9.28 -0.01
CA VAL A 43 -12.02 -9.13 -0.91
C VAL A 43 -12.49 -9.02 -2.36
N GLY A 44 -13.37 -9.93 -2.82
CA GLY A 44 -13.92 -9.89 -4.17
C GLY A 44 -14.62 -8.58 -4.54
N ILE A 45 -15.43 -8.02 -3.63
CA ILE A 45 -16.13 -6.74 -3.83
C ILE A 45 -15.16 -5.56 -3.89
N VAL A 46 -14.12 -5.55 -3.04
CA VAL A 46 -13.10 -4.48 -3.07
C VAL A 46 -12.32 -4.51 -4.40
N TYR A 47 -11.96 -5.70 -4.88
CA TYR A 47 -11.26 -5.84 -6.17
C TYR A 47 -12.11 -5.37 -7.36
N THR A 48 -13.41 -5.68 -7.39
CA THR A 48 -14.28 -5.24 -8.49
C THR A 48 -14.54 -3.73 -8.48
N LEU A 49 -14.70 -3.12 -7.30
CA LEU A 49 -14.85 -1.67 -7.17
C LEU A 49 -13.60 -0.88 -7.58
N LYS A 50 -12.40 -1.40 -7.31
CA LYS A 50 -11.15 -0.79 -7.76
C LYS A 50 -11.07 -0.75 -9.28
N TYR A 51 -11.37 -1.87 -9.95
CA TYR A 51 -11.29 -1.95 -11.41
C TYR A 51 -12.28 -1.00 -12.12
N ALA A 52 -13.49 -0.86 -11.58
CA ALA A 52 -14.52 0.03 -12.13
C ALA A 52 -14.16 1.52 -12.07
N ASN A 53 -13.22 1.90 -11.19
CA ASN A 53 -12.80 3.29 -11.00
C ASN A 53 -11.46 3.63 -11.65
N THR A 54 -10.97 2.81 -12.57
CA THR A 54 -9.76 3.11 -13.32
C THR A 54 -10.04 3.82 -14.64
N VAL A 55 -9.14 4.72 -15.04
CA VAL A 55 -9.18 5.46 -16.31
C VAL A 55 -7.83 5.30 -17.00
N SER A 56 -7.84 5.15 -18.33
CA SER A 56 -6.60 5.14 -19.12
C SER A 56 -6.00 6.54 -19.22
N VAL A 57 -4.73 6.68 -18.88
CA VAL A 57 -3.98 7.94 -18.90
C VAL A 57 -2.68 7.73 -19.66
N THR A 58 -2.40 8.63 -20.59
CA THR A 58 -1.18 8.61 -21.41
C THR A 58 -0.19 9.65 -20.90
N PHE A 59 1.05 9.20 -20.67
CA PHE A 59 2.18 10.02 -20.24
C PHE A 59 3.18 10.12 -21.38
N ALA A 60 3.27 11.29 -22.00
CA ALA A 60 4.38 11.60 -22.89
C ALA A 60 5.65 11.86 -22.07
N TYR A 61 6.78 11.37 -22.57
CA TYR A 61 8.07 11.53 -21.92
C TYR A 61 9.18 11.77 -22.94
N GLN A 62 10.20 12.46 -22.44
CA GLN A 62 11.47 12.63 -23.11
C GLN A 62 12.57 11.99 -22.27
N ARG A 63 13.67 11.69 -22.92
CA ARG A 63 14.83 11.08 -22.31
C ARG A 63 15.38 11.88 -21.13
N ALA A 64 15.93 11.18 -20.16
CA ALA A 64 16.81 11.80 -19.18
C ALA A 64 18.19 12.06 -19.79
N THR A 65 18.84 13.13 -19.33
CA THR A 65 20.20 13.50 -19.72
C THR A 65 21.23 13.17 -18.65
N GLU A 66 20.78 12.87 -17.43
CA GLU A 66 21.65 12.66 -16.25
C GLU A 66 21.15 11.50 -15.39
N ARG A 67 22.10 10.85 -14.72
CA ARG A 67 21.90 9.84 -13.69
C ARG A 67 21.54 10.48 -12.36
N GLU A 68 21.16 9.66 -11.38
CA GLU A 68 20.82 10.14 -10.03
C GLU A 68 22.01 10.83 -9.33
N ASP A 69 23.24 10.43 -9.65
CA ASP A 69 24.47 11.05 -9.15
C ASP A 69 24.93 12.28 -9.94
N GLY A 70 24.15 12.71 -10.95
CA GLY A 70 24.46 13.86 -11.81
C GLY A 70 25.44 13.55 -12.95
N THR A 71 25.87 12.30 -13.12
CA THR A 71 26.69 11.94 -14.28
C THR A 71 25.84 11.93 -15.56
N PRO A 72 26.41 12.32 -16.72
CA PRO A 72 25.66 12.30 -17.99
C PRO A 72 25.17 10.89 -18.36
N LEU A 73 23.96 10.82 -18.90
CA LEU A 73 23.35 9.60 -19.43
C LEU A 73 23.38 9.64 -20.97
N PRO A 74 24.19 8.79 -21.64
CA PRO A 74 24.31 8.79 -23.10
C PRO A 74 23.03 8.41 -23.82
N LEU A 75 22.89 8.91 -25.06
CA LEU A 75 21.62 8.87 -25.76
C LEU A 75 21.20 7.44 -26.12
N GLU A 76 22.15 6.68 -26.62
CA GLU A 76 22.07 5.31 -27.11
C GLU A 76 21.98 4.25 -26.01
N GLU A 77 22.16 4.64 -24.74
CA GLU A 77 22.27 3.66 -23.65
C GLU A 77 20.94 3.32 -22.99
N ILE A 78 19.87 4.10 -23.17
CA ILE A 78 18.58 3.84 -22.51
C ILE A 78 17.87 2.66 -23.17
N LYS A 79 17.63 1.61 -22.37
CA LYS A 79 16.97 0.38 -22.80
C LYS A 79 15.45 0.48 -22.67
N TYR A 80 14.97 0.95 -21.52
CA TYR A 80 13.54 1.09 -21.24
C TYR A 80 13.28 2.20 -20.23
N THR A 81 12.04 2.68 -20.22
CA THR A 81 11.51 3.70 -19.31
C THR A 81 10.46 3.07 -18.41
N ARG A 82 10.55 3.30 -17.10
CA ARG A 82 9.54 2.89 -16.12
C ARG A 82 8.74 4.08 -15.62
N LEU A 83 7.43 3.91 -15.54
CA LEU A 83 6.53 4.86 -14.92
C LEU A 83 6.17 4.38 -13.51
N PHE A 84 6.38 5.26 -12.54
CA PHE A 84 5.93 5.06 -11.17
C PHE A 84 4.86 6.07 -10.83
N CYS A 85 3.78 5.61 -10.19
CA CYS A 85 2.76 6.47 -9.59
C CYS A 85 2.56 6.04 -8.13
N ASP A 86 2.57 7.00 -7.21
CA ASP A 86 2.44 6.78 -5.75
C ASP A 86 3.44 5.75 -5.20
N GLY A 87 4.64 5.71 -5.78
CA GLY A 87 5.72 4.81 -5.40
C GLY A 87 5.62 3.39 -5.96
N GLN A 88 4.58 3.08 -6.76
CA GLN A 88 4.43 1.78 -7.42
C GLN A 88 4.71 1.88 -8.92
N GLN A 89 5.39 0.88 -9.48
CA GLN A 89 5.56 0.78 -10.93
C GLN A 89 4.21 0.42 -11.57
N VAL A 90 3.77 1.25 -12.52
CA VAL A 90 2.48 1.10 -13.21
C VAL A 90 2.63 0.85 -14.71
N GLY A 91 3.82 1.07 -15.27
CA GLY A 91 4.10 0.83 -16.68
C GLY A 91 5.60 0.77 -16.99
N GLU A 92 5.92 0.18 -18.14
CA GLU A 92 7.27 0.09 -18.70
C GLU A 92 7.16 0.08 -20.23
N GLU A 93 7.97 0.90 -20.90
CA GLU A 93 8.05 0.95 -22.37
C GLU A 93 9.51 0.96 -22.82
N PRO A 94 9.86 0.38 -23.98
CA PRO A 94 11.21 0.42 -24.49
C PRO A 94 11.62 1.83 -24.94
N GLY A 95 12.91 2.13 -24.87
CA GLY A 95 13.49 3.38 -25.35
C GLY A 95 13.36 4.56 -24.39
N ALA A 96 13.76 5.73 -24.88
CA ALA A 96 14.02 6.92 -24.08
C ALA A 96 13.01 8.06 -24.28
N ASP A 97 12.31 8.05 -25.42
CA ASP A 97 11.35 9.09 -25.81
C ASP A 97 10.08 8.39 -26.32
N GLY A 98 8.90 8.84 -25.89
CA GLY A 98 7.66 8.17 -26.28
C GLY A 98 6.48 8.49 -25.36
N GLU A 99 5.54 7.54 -25.32
CA GLU A 99 4.34 7.63 -24.51
C GLU A 99 4.05 6.30 -23.80
N ILE A 100 3.68 6.36 -22.51
CA ILE A 100 3.20 5.19 -21.76
C ILE A 100 1.72 5.40 -21.43
N THR A 101 0.87 4.43 -21.81
CA THR A 101 -0.55 4.45 -21.45
C THR A 101 -0.82 3.44 -20.34
N VAL A 102 -1.30 3.93 -19.19
CA VAL A 102 -1.58 3.11 -18.00
C VAL A 102 -3.01 3.32 -17.52
N ARG A 103 -3.56 2.35 -16.79
CA ARG A 103 -4.83 2.50 -16.07
C ARG A 103 -4.56 2.92 -14.64
N LEU A 104 -5.03 4.10 -14.25
CA LEU A 104 -4.91 4.62 -12.89
C LEU A 104 -6.29 4.75 -12.27
N GLU A 105 -6.39 4.54 -10.96
CA GLU A 105 -7.60 4.88 -10.21
C GLU A 105 -7.92 6.38 -10.40
N LYS A 106 -9.19 6.76 -10.32
CA LYS A 106 -9.57 8.18 -10.34
C LYS A 106 -9.03 8.85 -9.08
N GLY A 107 -8.41 10.01 -9.23
CA GLY A 107 -7.85 10.74 -8.10
C GLY A 107 -6.57 11.51 -8.41
N SER A 108 -5.89 11.92 -7.34
CA SER A 108 -4.62 12.62 -7.43
C SER A 108 -3.48 11.63 -7.28
N HIS A 109 -2.59 11.59 -8.26
CA HIS A 109 -1.42 10.70 -8.27
C HIS A 109 -0.14 11.52 -8.42
N THR A 110 0.89 11.13 -7.67
CA THR A 110 2.25 11.66 -7.88
C THR A 110 3.02 10.68 -8.72
N CYS A 111 3.29 11.04 -9.97
CA CYS A 111 3.98 10.16 -10.91
C CYS A 111 5.35 10.71 -11.30
N PHE A 112 6.31 9.81 -11.51
CA PHE A 112 7.64 10.12 -12.02
C PHE A 112 8.13 8.98 -12.91
N LEU A 113 9.08 9.30 -13.77
CA LEU A 113 9.69 8.34 -14.70
C LEU A 113 11.13 8.07 -14.30
N ILE A 114 11.58 6.85 -14.56
CA ILE A 114 12.98 6.44 -14.45
C ILE A 114 13.38 5.79 -15.76
N HIS A 115 14.46 6.26 -16.35
CA HIS A 115 15.11 5.63 -17.49
C HIS A 115 16.13 4.62 -16.98
N VAL A 116 16.14 3.42 -17.55
CA VAL A 116 17.12 2.38 -17.22
C VAL A 116 17.95 2.07 -18.45
N ASP A 117 19.26 2.11 -18.28
CA ASP A 117 20.18 1.86 -19.37
C ASP A 117 20.44 0.37 -19.64
N THR A 118 21.22 0.09 -20.67
CA THR A 118 21.63 -1.26 -21.06
C THR A 118 22.49 -1.97 -20.01
N THR A 119 23.08 -1.23 -19.08
CA THR A 119 23.88 -1.73 -17.94
C THR A 119 23.06 -1.94 -16.66
N GLY A 120 21.81 -1.48 -16.63
CA GLY A 120 20.88 -1.58 -15.50
C GLY A 120 20.94 -0.40 -14.53
N LEU A 121 21.71 0.65 -14.84
CA LEU A 121 21.79 1.86 -14.04
C LEU A 121 20.61 2.80 -14.37
N GLN A 122 20.22 3.61 -13.40
CA GLN A 122 19.00 4.41 -13.45
C GLN A 122 19.29 5.90 -13.59
N SER A 123 18.41 6.60 -14.31
CA SER A 123 18.39 8.07 -14.31
C SER A 123 17.97 8.61 -12.96
N ALA A 124 18.20 9.91 -12.73
CA ALA A 124 17.45 10.62 -11.70
C ALA A 124 15.94 10.47 -11.96
N ARG A 125 15.13 10.60 -10.90
CA ARG A 125 13.67 10.68 -11.07
C ARG A 125 13.37 11.87 -11.97
N GLY A 126 12.76 11.61 -13.13
CA GLY A 126 12.29 12.68 -14.01
C GLY A 126 11.34 13.61 -13.25
N ASN A 127 11.17 14.84 -13.75
CA ASN A 127 10.29 15.84 -13.14
C ASN A 127 8.96 15.21 -12.73
N ALA A 128 8.71 15.14 -11.42
CA ALA A 128 7.50 14.53 -10.90
C ALA A 128 6.30 15.33 -11.40
N VAL A 129 5.46 14.72 -12.24
CA VAL A 129 4.24 15.35 -12.73
C VAL A 129 3.12 14.91 -11.81
N LYS A 130 2.58 15.85 -11.04
CA LYS A 130 1.30 15.64 -10.37
C LYS A 130 0.23 15.58 -11.45
N ARG A 131 -0.41 14.42 -11.61
CA ARG A 131 -1.54 14.25 -12.53
C ARG A 131 -2.81 14.07 -11.71
N HIS A 132 -3.77 14.95 -11.95
CA HIS A 132 -5.14 14.73 -11.53
C HIS A 132 -5.83 13.91 -12.62
N VAL A 133 -6.29 12.71 -12.26
CA VAL A 133 -6.98 11.80 -13.16
C VAL A 133 -8.46 11.92 -12.88
N GLU A 134 -9.14 12.70 -13.70
CA GLU A 134 -10.60 12.82 -13.66
C GLU A 134 -11.26 11.72 -14.50
N ALA A 135 -12.52 11.42 -14.19
CA ALA A 135 -13.32 10.57 -15.06
C ALA A 135 -13.46 11.27 -16.41
N GLY A 136 -12.90 10.68 -17.47
CA GLY A 136 -13.24 11.09 -18.83
C GLY A 136 -14.76 11.05 -18.98
N ALA A 137 -15.35 12.18 -19.35
CA ALA A 137 -16.75 12.23 -19.74
C ALA A 137 -16.92 11.35 -20.98
N GLY A 138 -17.49 10.16 -20.78
CA GLY A 138 -17.92 9.23 -21.81
C GLY A 138 -19.38 8.90 -21.58
#